data_AF-A0A378BKH2-F1
#
_entry.id   AF-A0A378BKH2-F1
#
_cell.length_a   1.000
_cell.length_b   1.000
_cell.length_c   1.000
_cell.angle_alpha   90.00
_cell.angle_beta   90.00
_cell.angle_gamma   90.00
#
_symmetry.space_group_name_H-M   'P 1'
#
loop_
_entity.id
_entity.type
_entity.pdbx_description
1 polymer ?
#
loop_
_entity_poly.entity_id
_entity_poly.type
_entity_poly.pdbx_seq_one_letter_code
_entity_poly.pdbx_strand_id
1 'polypeptide(L)'
;MAIREYIRLKLEVSRDHPQASKLFCLEMLQGAPLLMGELTGDLKALVDEKSAIVSGWIDRGKLAPVDPQHLIFMIWATTQHYADFATQVEAVTGATLQDAAFFEQTVDNVQRMIIEGIRVR
;
A
#
# COMPACT_ATOMS: atom_id res chain seq x y z
N MET A 1 7.10 -14.21 -1.62
CA MET A 1 5.85 -14.11 -2.41
C MET A 1 5.73 -12.67 -2.90
N ALA A 2 5.36 -12.45 -4.16
CA ALA A 2 5.40 -11.11 -4.80
C ALA A 2 4.68 -10.01 -4.00
N ILE A 3 3.56 -10.32 -3.34
CA ILE A 3 2.80 -9.36 -2.52
C ILE A 3 3.57 -8.90 -1.27
N ARG A 4 4.32 -9.80 -0.61
CA ARG A 4 5.15 -9.43 0.55
C ARG A 4 6.23 -8.43 0.17
N GLU A 5 6.89 -8.68 -0.95
CA GLU A 5 7.92 -7.79 -1.47
C GLU A 5 7.33 -6.43 -1.84
N TYR A 6 6.18 -6.43 -2.50
CA TYR A 6 5.50 -5.18 -2.85
C TYR A 6 5.12 -4.33 -1.62
N ILE A 7 4.62 -4.95 -0.55
CA ILE A 7 4.34 -4.28 0.73
C ILE A 7 5.62 -3.65 1.30
N ARG A 8 6.73 -4.40 1.29
CA ARG A 8 8.02 -3.91 1.80
C ARG A 8 8.49 -2.69 1.01
N LEU A 9 8.54 -2.79 -0.32
CA LEU A 9 8.94 -1.70 -1.20
C LEU A 9 8.07 -0.45 -1.00
N LYS A 10 6.76 -0.62 -0.80
CA LYS A 10 5.86 0.50 -0.51
C LYS A 10 6.15 1.16 0.84
N LEU A 11 6.49 0.38 1.87
CA LEU A 11 6.92 0.92 3.17
C LEU A 11 8.28 1.61 3.08
N GLU A 12 9.22 1.09 2.28
CA GLU A 12 10.49 1.76 1.99
C GLU A 12 10.26 3.12 1.32
N VAL A 13 9.36 3.20 0.33
CA VAL A 13 8.97 4.47 -0.27
C VAL A 13 8.33 5.42 0.75
N SER A 14 7.48 4.92 1.65
CA SER A 14 6.89 5.72 2.73
C SER A 14 7.95 6.26 3.71
N ARG A 15 9.04 5.50 3.95
CA ARG A 15 10.17 5.91 4.77
C ARG A 15 11.07 6.93 4.05
N ASP A 16 11.44 6.64 2.81
CA ASP A 16 12.50 7.35 2.07
C ASP A 16 11.96 8.58 1.32
N HIS A 17 10.67 8.57 0.96
CA HIS A 17 10.00 9.65 0.22
C HIS A 17 8.67 10.11 0.86
N PRO A 18 8.62 10.42 2.18
CA PRO A 18 7.38 10.78 2.86
C PRO A 18 6.75 12.08 2.34
N GLN A 19 7.57 13.01 1.85
CA GLN A 19 7.13 14.27 1.24
C GLN A 19 6.28 14.03 -0.01
N ALA A 20 6.68 13.08 -0.86
CA ALA A 20 5.96 12.74 -2.08
C ALA A 20 4.60 12.08 -1.76
N SER A 21 4.57 11.19 -0.76
CA SER A 21 3.32 10.58 -0.27
C SER A 21 2.34 11.65 0.22
N LYS A 22 2.81 12.58 1.06
CA LYS A 22 2.00 13.68 1.59
C LYS A 22 1.49 14.61 0.49
N LEU A 23 2.33 14.95 -0.48
CA LEU A 23 1.92 15.79 -1.61
C LEU A 23 0.80 15.12 -2.42
N PHE A 24 0.96 13.82 -2.74
CA PHE A 24 -0.07 13.05 -3.42
C PHE A 24 -1.37 13.00 -2.59
N CYS A 25 -1.27 12.76 -1.29
CA CYS A 25 -2.41 12.73 -0.37
C CYS A 25 -3.16 14.07 -0.34
N LEU A 26 -2.45 15.20 -0.25
CA LEU A 26 -3.05 16.54 -0.28
C LEU A 26 -3.80 16.82 -1.58
N GLU A 27 -3.24 16.40 -2.71
CA GLU A 27 -3.90 16.51 -4.01
C GLU A 27 -5.20 15.69 -4.06
N MET A 28 -5.20 14.46 -3.50
CA MET A 28 -6.41 13.64 -3.39
C MET A 28 -7.47 14.29 -2.51
N LEU A 29 -7.08 14.89 -1.38
CA LEU A 29 -7.99 15.59 -0.47
C LEU A 29 -8.65 16.82 -1.13
N GLN A 30 -7.97 17.43 -2.12
CA GLN A 30 -8.51 18.53 -2.90
C GLN A 30 -9.39 18.07 -4.08
N GLY A 31 -9.58 16.76 -4.27
CA GLY A 31 -10.33 16.20 -5.39
C GLY A 31 -9.50 16.03 -6.68
N ALA A 32 -8.16 16.00 -6.55
CA ALA A 32 -7.19 15.82 -7.62
C ALA A 32 -7.32 16.81 -8.80
N PRO A 33 -7.41 18.14 -8.56
CA PRO A 33 -7.57 19.13 -9.62
C PRO A 33 -6.50 19.08 -10.72
N LEU A 34 -5.27 18.70 -10.38
CA LEU A 34 -4.13 18.59 -11.28
C LEU A 34 -3.81 17.13 -11.66
N LEU A 35 -4.11 16.17 -10.78
CA LEU A 35 -3.78 14.75 -11.00
C LEU A 35 -4.93 13.90 -11.57
N MET A 36 -6.16 14.41 -11.73
CA MET A 36 -7.28 13.59 -12.21
C MET A 36 -7.00 12.88 -13.56
N GLY A 37 -6.29 13.55 -14.48
CA GLY A 37 -5.86 12.96 -15.74
C GLY A 37 -4.96 11.73 -15.56
N GLU A 38 -3.95 11.84 -14.69
CA GLU A 38 -3.03 10.74 -14.34
C GLU A 38 -3.76 9.59 -13.63
N LEU A 39 -4.71 9.92 -12.74
CA LEU A 39 -5.51 8.91 -12.03
C LEU A 39 -6.38 8.09 -13.00
N THR A 40 -7.05 8.77 -13.93
CA THR A 40 -8.00 8.15 -14.86
C THR A 40 -7.32 7.52 -16.09
N GLY A 41 -6.08 7.90 -16.37
CA GLY A 41 -5.22 7.33 -17.40
C GLY A 41 -4.26 6.28 -16.86
N ASP A 42 -3.02 6.68 -16.63
CA ASP A 42 -1.89 5.80 -16.34
C ASP A 42 -2.10 4.97 -15.07
N LEU A 43 -2.60 5.58 -13.99
CA LEU A 43 -2.84 4.84 -12.75
C LEU A 43 -3.93 3.79 -12.93
N LYS A 44 -5.02 4.13 -13.62
CA LYS A 44 -6.08 3.18 -13.91
C LYS A 44 -5.56 2.01 -14.75
N ALA A 45 -4.80 2.29 -15.81
CA ALA A 45 -4.21 1.25 -16.65
C ALA A 45 -3.29 0.32 -15.85
N LEU A 46 -2.47 0.89 -14.96
CA LEU A 46 -1.61 0.13 -14.06
C LEU A 46 -2.42 -0.76 -13.10
N VAL A 47 -3.49 -0.22 -12.50
CA VAL A 47 -4.37 -0.98 -11.59
C VAL A 47 -5.06 -2.12 -12.33
N ASP A 48 -5.56 -1.88 -13.54
CA ASP A 48 -6.22 -2.91 -14.35
C ASP A 48 -5.23 -4.04 -14.70
N GLU A 49 -3.99 -3.71 -15.09
CA GLU A 49 -2.93 -4.68 -15.38
C GLU A 49 -2.60 -5.54 -14.14
N LYS A 50 -2.38 -4.91 -12.97
CA LYS A 50 -2.05 -5.65 -11.75
C LYS A 50 -3.23 -6.43 -11.21
N SER A 51 -4.45 -5.94 -11.40
CA SER A 51 -5.68 -6.65 -11.05
C SER A 51 -5.79 -7.95 -11.83
N ALA A 52 -5.50 -7.94 -13.13
CA ALA A 52 -5.50 -9.15 -13.96
C ALA A 52 -4.49 -10.20 -13.47
N ILE A 53 -3.31 -9.77 -12.99
CA ILE A 53 -2.30 -10.68 -12.41
C ILE A 53 -2.84 -11.35 -11.14
N VAL A 54 -3.46 -10.58 -10.24
CA VAL A 54 -4.05 -11.08 -9.00
C VAL A 54 -5.20 -12.04 -9.30
N SER A 55 -6.11 -11.68 -10.22
CA SER A 55 -7.19 -12.57 -10.68
C SER A 55 -6.63 -13.89 -11.19
N GLY A 56 -5.57 -13.87 -12.00
CA GLY A 56 -4.93 -15.09 -12.46
C GLY A 56 -4.34 -15.94 -11.32
N TRP A 57 -3.90 -15.35 -10.21
CA TRP A 57 -3.50 -16.14 -9.03
C TRP A 57 -4.70 -16.74 -8.29
N ILE A 58 -5.81 -16.02 -8.22
CA ILE A 58 -7.07 -16.51 -7.64
C ILE A 58 -7.60 -17.70 -8.46
N ASP A 59 -7.66 -17.58 -9.79
CA ASP A 59 -8.14 -18.63 -10.69
C ASP A 59 -7.32 -19.92 -10.60
N ARG A 60 -6.03 -19.80 -10.28
CA ARG A 60 -5.11 -20.93 -10.06
C ARG A 60 -5.13 -21.48 -8.62
N GLY A 61 -6.02 -20.98 -7.76
CA GLY A 61 -6.08 -21.38 -6.35
C GLY A 61 -4.81 -21.04 -5.57
N LYS A 62 -4.09 -19.97 -5.94
CA LYS A 62 -2.89 -19.49 -5.22
C LYS A 62 -3.22 -18.41 -4.20
N LEU A 63 -4.40 -17.79 -4.30
CA LEU A 63 -4.93 -16.78 -3.40
C LEU A 63 -6.39 -17.11 -3.08
N ALA A 64 -6.84 -16.72 -1.88
CA ALA A 64 -8.26 -16.70 -1.55
C ALA A 64 -9.03 -15.76 -2.49
N PRO A 65 -10.33 -16.02 -2.75
CA PRO A 65 -11.15 -15.17 -3.61
C PRO A 65 -11.36 -13.80 -2.96
N VAL A 66 -10.67 -12.79 -3.49
CA VAL A 66 -10.81 -11.38 -3.11
C VAL A 66 -10.91 -10.51 -4.35
N ASP A 67 -11.52 -9.34 -4.22
CA ASP A 67 -11.47 -8.34 -5.28
C ASP A 67 -10.04 -7.74 -5.39
N PRO A 68 -9.38 -7.80 -6.57
CA PRO A 68 -8.02 -7.31 -6.73
C PRO A 68 -7.84 -5.81 -6.47
N GLN A 69 -8.82 -4.98 -6.85
CA GLN A 69 -8.72 -3.53 -6.68
C GLN A 69 -8.72 -3.19 -5.20
N HIS A 70 -9.61 -3.83 -4.42
CA HIS A 70 -9.64 -3.67 -2.97
C HIS A 70 -8.36 -4.15 -2.28
N LEU A 71 -7.74 -5.24 -2.76
CA LEU A 71 -6.43 -5.66 -2.25
C LEU A 71 -5.33 -4.61 -2.52
N ILE A 72 -5.30 -4.05 -3.74
CA ILE A 72 -4.37 -2.99 -4.12
C ILE A 72 -4.56 -1.75 -3.23
N PHE A 73 -5.81 -1.30 -3.08
CA PHE A 73 -6.14 -0.14 -2.23
C PHE A 73 -5.76 -0.38 -0.77
N MET A 74 -5.96 -1.59 -0.24
CA MET A 74 -5.56 -1.94 1.12
C MET A 74 -4.05 -1.83 1.31
N ILE A 75 -3.26 -2.35 0.36
CA ILE A 75 -1.79 -2.24 0.40
C ILE A 75 -1.38 -0.77 0.37
N TRP A 76 -1.95 0.04 -0.52
CA TRP A 76 -1.63 1.46 -0.61
C TRP A 76 -1.98 2.22 0.67
N ALA A 77 -3.21 2.07 1.16
CA ALA A 77 -3.68 2.77 2.35
C ALA A 77 -2.85 2.42 3.57
N THR A 78 -2.61 1.13 3.81
CA THR A 78 -1.88 0.67 5.01
C THR A 78 -0.40 1.06 4.99
N THR A 79 0.24 1.12 3.83
CA THR A 79 1.65 1.50 3.73
C THR A 79 1.84 3.01 3.75
N GLN A 80 1.05 3.76 2.98
CA GLN A 80 1.12 5.22 2.93
C GLN A 80 0.71 5.89 4.24
N HIS A 81 -0.14 5.25 5.05
CA HIS A 81 -0.51 5.75 6.37
C HIS A 81 0.71 6.15 7.22
N TYR A 82 1.78 5.36 7.18
CA TYR A 82 2.99 5.62 7.96
C TYR A 82 3.81 6.84 7.48
N ALA A 83 3.54 7.35 6.27
CA ALA A 83 4.09 8.62 5.79
C ALA A 83 3.10 9.77 6.00
N ASP A 84 1.86 9.61 5.53
CA ASP A 84 0.85 10.66 5.51
C ASP A 84 0.42 11.08 6.92
N PHE A 85 0.32 10.09 7.82
CA PHE A 85 -0.07 10.25 9.22
C PHE A 85 1.13 10.04 10.16
N ALA A 86 2.36 10.26 9.69
CA ALA A 86 3.57 10.07 10.50
C ALA A 86 3.50 10.78 11.86
N THR A 87 2.96 12.01 11.92
CA THR A 87 2.76 12.75 13.18
C THR A 87 1.87 12.01 14.17
N GLN A 88 0.79 11.37 13.69
CA GLN A 88 -0.11 10.58 14.53
C GLN A 88 0.58 9.29 14.99
N VAL A 89 1.27 8.60 14.08
CA VAL A 89 2.02 7.37 14.40
C VAL A 89 3.07 7.65 15.46
N GLU A 90 3.86 8.72 15.29
CA GLU A 90 4.89 9.14 16.24
C GLU A 90 4.30 9.52 17.59
N ALA A 91 3.20 10.28 17.61
CA ALA A 91 2.54 10.67 18.85
C ALA A 91 2.01 9.46 19.66
N VAL A 92 1.58 8.40 18.99
CA VAL A 92 1.01 7.20 19.65
C VAL A 92 2.10 6.19 20.03
N THR A 93 3.12 6.03 19.21
CA THR A 93 4.11 4.94 19.35
C THR A 93 5.46 5.41 19.89
N GLY A 94 5.76 6.71 19.81
CA GLY A 94 7.08 7.27 20.08
C GLY A 94 8.12 6.95 19.01
N ALA A 95 7.72 6.38 17.86
CA ALA A 95 8.61 5.92 16.81
C ALA A 95 8.13 6.34 15.41
N THR A 96 9.05 6.29 14.44
CA THR A 96 8.79 6.55 13.02
C THR A 96 9.41 5.46 12.18
N LEU A 97 9.10 5.42 10.88
CA LEU A 97 9.74 4.48 9.94
C LEU A 97 11.27 4.66 9.82
N GLN A 98 11.84 5.76 10.34
CA GLN A 98 13.30 5.94 10.40
C GLN A 98 13.97 5.11 11.50
N ASP A 99 13.21 4.64 12.49
CA ASP A 99 13.68 3.65 13.44
C ASP A 99 13.66 2.27 12.78
N ALA A 100 14.83 1.64 12.68
CA ALA A 100 14.97 0.35 12.01
C ALA A 100 14.14 -0.77 12.67
N ALA A 101 14.04 -0.79 14.00
CA ALA A 101 13.26 -1.80 14.70
C ALA A 101 11.75 -1.59 14.48
N PHE A 102 11.30 -0.33 14.52
CA PHE A 102 9.91 0.01 14.22
C PHE A 102 9.54 -0.25 12.76
N PHE A 103 10.46 0.00 11.84
CA PHE A 103 10.28 -0.28 10.42
C PHE A 103 10.06 -1.78 10.18
N GLU A 104 10.96 -2.64 10.69
CA GLU A 104 10.81 -4.09 10.55
C GLU A 104 9.53 -4.62 11.21
N GLN A 105 9.20 -4.11 12.42
CA GLN A 105 7.94 -4.43 13.08
C GLN A 105 6.73 -4.05 12.22
N THR A 106 6.75 -2.89 11.59
CA THR A 106 5.68 -2.42 10.71
C THR A 106 5.55 -3.31 9.48
N VAL A 107 6.66 -3.64 8.82
CA VAL A 107 6.67 -4.53 7.66
C VAL A 107 6.08 -5.89 8.02
N ASP A 108 6.52 -6.49 9.12
CA ASP A 108 6.04 -7.80 9.56
C ASP A 108 4.54 -7.81 9.85
N ASN A 109 4.03 -6.77 10.54
CA ASN A 109 2.62 -6.68 10.89
C ASN A 109 1.73 -6.45 9.67
N VAL A 110 2.08 -5.51 8.80
CA VAL A 110 1.31 -5.23 7.57
C VAL A 110 1.32 -6.46 6.66
N GLN A 111 2.48 -7.08 6.45
CA GLN A 111 2.57 -8.31 5.68
C GLN A 111 1.72 -9.43 6.30
N ARG A 112 1.81 -9.65 7.61
CA ARG A 112 1.01 -10.69 8.27
C ARG A 112 -0.48 -10.46 8.06
N MET A 113 -0.99 -9.26 8.35
CA MET A 113 -2.43 -8.97 8.23
C MET A 113 -2.93 -9.17 6.80
N ILE A 114 -2.21 -8.66 5.79
CA ILE A 114 -2.64 -8.75 4.39
C ILE A 114 -2.50 -10.19 3.87
N ILE A 115 -1.36 -10.84 4.10
CA ILE A 115 -1.08 -12.17 3.54
C ILE A 115 -1.96 -13.24 4.16
N GLU A 116 -2.19 -13.20 5.48
CA GLU A 116 -3.12 -14.14 6.11
C GLU A 116 -4.56 -13.92 5.65
N GLY A 117 -4.94 -12.68 5.34
CA GLY A 117 -6.26 -12.33 4.79
C GLY A 117 -6.54 -12.92 3.40
N ILE A 118 -5.50 -13.18 2.60
CA ILE A 118 -5.63 -13.71 1.22
C ILE A 118 -5.09 -15.13 1.07
N ARG A 119 -4.80 -15.82 2.17
CA ARG A 119 -4.30 -17.20 2.18
C ARG A 119 -5.43 -18.18 1.84
N VAL A 120 -5.15 -19.14 0.95
CA VAL A 120 -6.05 -20.26 0.65
C VAL A 120 -6.19 -21.17 1.88
N ARG A 121 -7.42 -21.61 2.17
CA ARG A 121 -7.75 -22.48 3.30
C ARG A 121 -8.05 -23.89 2.84
#